data_AF-A0A1G2LDF1-F1
#
_entry.id   AF-A0A1G2LDF1-F1
#
_cell.length_a   1.000
_cell.length_b   1.000
_cell.length_c   1.000
_cell.angle_alpha   90.00
_cell.angle_beta   90.00
_cell.angle_gamma   90.00
#
_symmetry.space_group_name_H-M   'P 1'
#
loop_
_entity.id
_entity.type
_entity.pdbx_description
1 polymer ?
#
loop_
_entity_poly.entity_id
_entity_poly.type
_entity_poly.pdbx_seq_one_letter_code
_entity_poly.pdbx_strand_id
1 'polypeptide(L)'
;MDGNPADHDIRTMGGDLLRIGYAPDGGDSGLLPGLAAGSPRERGRRTKIVIIVFLAIAVLAVGGGSFYYFQIYQPTRYARAVIRIYDAMMAEGMTSGRGALRDDADYAGALDVVRKQRLLAEQIKGELALLKPPPTMADSARAFENFLDMNLAAVASAELQATFFKTAADFRAEMKKFTAAIQPESQPTGAGQVRPPPAPTAGAVRAVWEEAIPRLQSLGNALFTKAVSGFSEPSYAELAAAWQKAGPGLPFLLDVIRKINPEARLNTIPENLSKAELDRSGAAFGDIGKFSDLLNTALSKASAIDLLSLRAFSQQAELSELNFQLMQTVEGLRGDYGPR
;
A
#
# COMPACT_ATOMS: atom_id res chain seq x y z
N MET A 1 -47.61 -9.63 -17.74
CA MET A 1 -48.99 -9.15 -17.76
C MET A 1 -49.67 -9.69 -16.51
N ASP A 2 -50.52 -8.87 -15.89
CA ASP A 2 -51.56 -9.20 -14.91
C ASP A 2 -51.10 -9.96 -13.64
N GLY A 3 -51.13 -9.42 -12.41
CA GLY A 3 -51.70 -8.17 -11.93
C GLY A 3 -53.12 -8.34 -11.40
N ASN A 4 -53.30 -8.21 -10.07
CA ASN A 4 -54.52 -7.63 -9.47
C ASN A 4 -54.31 -7.25 -7.99
N PRO A 5 -54.44 -5.95 -7.64
CA PRO A 5 -54.68 -5.50 -6.27
C PRO A 5 -56.05 -4.78 -6.15
N ALA A 6 -56.95 -5.37 -5.36
CA ALA A 6 -58.23 -4.81 -4.91
C ALA A 6 -58.63 -5.58 -3.63
N ASP A 7 -59.38 -5.06 -2.65
CA ASP A 7 -60.38 -3.99 -2.71
C ASP A 7 -60.23 -2.90 -1.64
N HIS A 8 -60.64 -1.69 -2.01
CA HIS A 8 -61.24 -0.73 -1.07
C HIS A 8 -62.73 -1.04 -0.95
N ASP A 9 -63.32 -0.94 0.25
CA ASP A 9 -64.77 -0.75 0.35
C ASP A 9 -65.08 0.44 1.28
N ILE A 10 -65.56 1.53 0.66
CA ILE A 10 -66.09 2.71 1.33
C ILE A 10 -67.61 2.65 1.15
N ARG A 11 -68.35 2.52 2.25
CA ARG A 11 -69.82 2.65 2.22
C ARG A 11 -70.31 3.90 2.95
N THR A 12 -71.36 4.46 2.38
CA THR A 12 -71.84 5.82 2.62
C THR A 12 -73.33 5.82 2.96
N MET A 13 -73.74 6.82 3.76
CA MET A 13 -75.08 7.44 3.84
C MET A 13 -76.27 6.70 4.52
N GLY A 14 -77.13 7.54 5.12
CA GLY A 14 -78.47 7.23 5.65
C GLY A 14 -78.50 6.94 7.16
N GLY A 15 -79.07 7.75 8.06
CA GLY A 15 -79.78 9.03 7.92
C GLY A 15 -81.23 8.95 8.38
N ASP A 16 -81.61 9.61 9.49
CA ASP A 16 -83.01 10.01 9.75
C ASP A 16 -83.15 11.15 10.78
N LEU A 17 -84.33 11.79 10.81
CA LEU A 17 -84.55 13.12 11.39
C LEU A 17 -85.48 13.17 12.64
N LEU A 18 -85.22 14.18 13.48
CA LEU A 18 -86.16 15.00 14.27
C LEU A 18 -87.39 14.37 14.96
N ARG A 19 -87.51 14.63 16.28
CA ARG A 19 -88.79 15.07 16.86
C ARG A 19 -88.60 16.07 18.03
N ILE A 20 -89.49 17.07 18.10
CA ILE A 20 -89.42 18.25 18.98
C ILE A 20 -90.61 18.27 19.95
N GLY A 21 -90.39 18.80 21.17
CA GLY A 21 -91.43 19.35 22.09
C GLY A 21 -92.02 18.32 23.08
N TYR A 22 -92.15 18.60 24.39
CA TYR A 22 -92.59 19.84 25.03
C TYR A 22 -92.07 19.98 26.49
N ALA A 23 -92.03 21.22 27.01
CA ALA A 23 -91.87 21.59 28.44
C ALA A 23 -93.27 21.94 29.04
N PRO A 24 -93.48 22.40 30.31
CA PRO A 24 -92.56 22.90 31.35
C PRO A 24 -92.75 22.17 32.72
N ASP A 25 -92.43 22.65 33.94
CA ASP A 25 -91.98 23.96 34.46
C ASP A 25 -91.27 23.83 35.84
N GLY A 26 -90.71 24.95 36.34
CA GLY A 26 -90.54 25.25 37.78
C GLY A 26 -89.20 24.88 38.45
N GLY A 27 -88.38 25.89 38.80
CA GLY A 27 -87.18 25.71 39.62
C GLY A 27 -86.21 26.89 39.63
N ASP A 28 -86.49 27.88 40.48
CA ASP A 28 -85.87 29.21 40.55
C ASP A 28 -84.34 29.30 40.87
N SER A 29 -83.74 30.43 40.48
CA SER A 29 -82.60 31.13 41.09
C SER A 29 -81.19 30.49 41.18
N GLY A 30 -80.19 31.13 40.53
CA GLY A 30 -78.76 30.83 40.76
C GLY A 30 -77.75 31.57 39.87
N LEU A 31 -77.39 32.82 40.23
CA LEU A 31 -76.31 33.60 39.58
C LEU A 31 -74.91 33.00 39.85
N LEU A 32 -74.12 32.71 38.81
CA LEU A 32 -72.66 32.52 38.91
C LEU A 32 -71.89 33.12 37.71
N PRO A 33 -71.57 34.43 37.72
CA PRO A 33 -70.51 35.01 36.89
C PRO A 33 -69.15 34.77 37.58
N GLY A 34 -68.30 33.89 37.02
CA GLY A 34 -67.15 33.36 37.76
C GLY A 34 -65.92 32.94 36.96
N LEU A 35 -65.74 33.43 35.73
CA LEU A 35 -64.45 33.28 35.03
C LEU A 35 -63.39 34.15 35.74
N ALA A 36 -62.74 33.58 36.75
CA ALA A 36 -61.63 34.19 37.49
C ALA A 36 -60.42 34.43 36.58
N ALA A 37 -60.47 35.55 35.85
CA ALA A 37 -59.33 36.13 35.18
C ALA A 37 -58.31 36.58 36.24
N GLY A 38 -57.41 35.67 36.62
CA GLY A 38 -56.28 35.97 37.51
C GLY A 38 -55.59 37.27 37.08
N SER A 39 -55.19 38.06 38.07
CA SER A 39 -54.86 39.47 37.89
C SER A 39 -53.76 39.71 36.83
N PRO A 40 -53.67 40.87 36.18
CA PRO A 40 -52.64 41.14 35.16
C PRO A 40 -51.20 40.88 35.65
N ARG A 41 -50.94 41.11 36.94
CA ARG A 41 -49.66 40.81 37.60
C ARG A 41 -49.42 39.30 37.77
N GLU A 42 -50.45 38.52 38.09
CA GLU A 42 -50.35 37.05 38.16
C GLU A 42 -50.24 36.41 36.79
N ARG A 43 -50.99 36.89 35.78
CA ARG A 43 -50.80 36.47 34.38
C ARG A 43 -49.38 36.76 33.92
N GLY A 44 -48.90 38.00 34.11
CA GLY A 44 -47.51 38.36 33.79
C GLY A 44 -46.47 37.49 34.50
N ARG A 45 -46.68 37.13 35.77
CA ARG A 45 -45.79 36.25 36.53
C ARG A 45 -45.87 34.79 36.04
N ARG A 46 -47.06 34.24 35.79
CA ARG A 46 -47.25 32.89 35.25
C ARG A 46 -46.68 32.76 33.84
N THR A 47 -46.92 33.72 32.94
CA THR A 47 -46.35 33.73 31.58
C THR A 47 -44.82 33.80 31.63
N LYS A 48 -44.22 34.62 32.51
CA LYS A 48 -42.75 34.62 32.71
C LYS A 48 -42.23 33.27 33.20
N ILE A 49 -42.91 32.62 34.16
CA ILE A 49 -42.53 31.29 34.63
C ILE A 49 -42.62 30.25 33.50
N VAL A 50 -43.70 30.24 32.72
CA VAL A 50 -43.86 29.34 31.56
C VAL A 50 -42.77 29.55 30.52
N ILE A 51 -42.44 30.80 30.18
CA ILE A 51 -41.34 31.14 29.25
C ILE A 51 -39.99 30.64 29.80
N ILE A 52 -39.70 30.84 31.08
CA ILE A 52 -38.46 30.35 31.72
C ILE A 52 -38.39 28.82 31.70
N VAL A 53 -39.49 28.13 31.98
CA VAL A 53 -39.56 26.66 31.91
C VAL A 53 -39.36 26.16 30.48
N PHE A 54 -39.98 26.79 29.47
CA PHE A 54 -39.75 26.46 28.06
C PHE A 54 -38.29 26.70 27.63
N LEU A 55 -37.67 27.80 28.07
CA LEU A 55 -36.25 28.08 27.84
C LEU A 55 -35.35 27.04 28.51
N ALA A 56 -35.64 26.64 29.76
CA ALA A 56 -34.91 25.60 30.44
C ALA A 56 -35.03 24.24 29.74
N ILE A 57 -36.24 23.86 29.27
CA ILE A 57 -36.46 22.64 28.48
C ILE A 57 -35.73 22.73 27.13
N ALA A 58 -35.75 23.87 26.44
CA ALA A 58 -35.02 24.06 25.19
C ALA A 58 -33.49 23.96 25.39
N VAL A 59 -32.94 24.55 26.46
CA VAL A 59 -31.52 24.44 26.83
C VAL A 59 -31.16 22.99 27.21
N LEU A 60 -32.02 22.27 27.92
CA LEU A 60 -31.82 20.85 28.23
C LEU A 60 -31.94 19.94 27.01
N ALA A 61 -32.83 20.25 26.05
CA ALA A 61 -32.98 19.49 24.82
C ALA A 61 -31.80 19.72 23.87
N VAL A 62 -31.37 20.99 23.68
CA VAL A 62 -30.19 21.33 22.88
C VAL A 62 -28.91 20.81 23.55
N GLY A 63 -28.77 21.00 24.86
CA GLY A 63 -27.63 20.51 25.64
C GLY A 63 -27.54 18.99 25.68
N GLY A 64 -28.64 18.29 25.96
CA GLY A 64 -28.73 16.84 25.97
C GLY A 64 -28.56 16.20 24.59
N GLY A 65 -29.16 16.80 23.55
CA GLY A 65 -28.96 16.39 22.16
C GLY A 65 -27.51 16.57 21.69
N SER A 66 -26.89 17.70 22.04
CA SER A 66 -25.47 17.95 21.75
C SER A 66 -24.56 17.00 22.54
N PHE A 67 -24.83 16.77 23.83
CA PHE A 67 -24.10 15.81 24.66
C PHE A 67 -24.18 14.40 24.07
N TYR A 68 -25.38 13.90 23.74
CA TYR A 68 -25.56 12.60 23.10
C TYR A 68 -24.82 12.52 21.76
N TYR A 69 -24.89 13.58 20.94
CA TYR A 69 -24.20 13.62 19.65
C TYR A 69 -22.67 13.54 19.79
N PHE A 70 -22.08 14.40 20.63
CA PHE A 70 -20.62 14.52 20.78
C PHE A 70 -19.98 13.44 21.67
N GLN A 71 -20.69 12.94 22.69
CA GLN A 71 -20.14 11.97 23.66
C GLN A 71 -20.47 10.50 23.33
N ILE A 72 -21.54 10.24 22.57
CA ILE A 72 -22.00 8.87 22.30
C ILE A 72 -22.01 8.57 20.79
N TYR A 73 -22.76 9.34 20.01
CA TYR A 73 -22.98 9.02 18.59
C TYR A 73 -21.75 9.22 17.70
N GLN A 74 -21.07 10.36 17.79
CA GLN A 74 -19.88 10.66 16.99
C GLN A 74 -18.70 9.73 17.35
N PRO A 75 -18.37 9.48 18.64
CA PRO A 75 -17.36 8.49 19.03
C PRO A 75 -17.68 7.08 18.53
N THR A 76 -18.91 6.60 18.71
CA THR A 76 -19.31 5.25 18.23
C THR A 76 -19.17 5.12 16.71
N ARG A 77 -19.55 6.15 15.94
CA ARG A 77 -19.38 6.15 14.47
C ARG A 77 -17.92 6.17 14.05
N TYR A 78 -17.09 6.99 14.69
CA TYR A 78 -15.66 7.06 14.38
C TYR A 78 -14.96 5.75 14.71
N ALA A 79 -15.14 5.21 15.92
CA ALA A 79 -14.55 3.94 16.36
C ALA A 79 -14.87 2.79 15.41
N ARG A 80 -16.15 2.63 15.01
CA ARG A 80 -16.56 1.56 14.08
C ARG A 80 -15.96 1.71 12.68
N ALA A 81 -15.76 2.94 12.20
CA ALA A 81 -15.08 3.18 10.94
C ALA A 81 -13.60 2.80 11.03
N VAL A 82 -12.90 3.22 12.11
CA VAL A 82 -11.49 2.89 12.36
C VAL A 82 -11.27 1.37 12.50
N ILE A 83 -12.12 0.67 13.26
CA ILE A 83 -12.05 -0.80 13.40
C ILE A 83 -12.20 -1.48 12.03
N ARG A 84 -13.20 -1.08 11.23
CA ARG A 84 -13.41 -1.63 9.88
C ARG A 84 -12.20 -1.39 8.96
N ILE A 85 -11.61 -0.19 8.99
CA ILE A 85 -10.42 0.16 8.19
C ILE A 85 -9.23 -0.71 8.61
N TYR A 86 -9.02 -0.90 9.91
CA TYR A 86 -7.97 -1.79 10.44
C TYR A 86 -8.20 -3.25 10.05
N ASP A 87 -9.41 -3.77 10.19
CA ASP A 87 -9.73 -5.16 9.83
C ASP A 87 -9.54 -5.42 8.32
N ALA A 88 -9.90 -4.46 7.46
CA ALA A 88 -9.62 -4.53 6.02
C ALA A 88 -8.10 -4.52 5.73
N MET A 89 -7.34 -3.62 6.36
CA MET A 89 -5.88 -3.54 6.26
C MET A 89 -5.21 -4.87 6.63
N MET A 90 -5.64 -5.49 7.73
CA MET A 90 -5.08 -6.76 8.20
C MET A 90 -5.46 -7.93 7.28
N ALA A 91 -6.70 -7.98 6.79
CA ALA A 91 -7.13 -9.02 5.85
C ALA A 91 -6.34 -8.98 4.53
N GLU A 92 -6.23 -7.80 3.90
CA GLU A 92 -5.51 -7.63 2.63
C GLU A 92 -4.00 -7.78 2.80
N GLY A 93 -3.43 -7.26 3.89
CA GLY A 93 -2.02 -7.45 4.26
C GLY A 93 -1.62 -8.92 4.47
N MET A 94 -2.51 -9.72 5.07
CA MET A 94 -2.30 -11.17 5.24
C MET A 94 -2.30 -11.93 3.90
N THR A 95 -3.19 -11.57 2.96
CA THR A 95 -3.24 -12.22 1.65
C THR A 95 -2.06 -11.90 0.73
N SER A 96 -1.37 -10.78 0.96
CA SER A 96 -0.35 -10.27 0.05
C SER A 96 1.10 -10.63 0.46
N GLY A 97 1.34 -11.07 1.70
CA GLY A 97 2.68 -11.30 2.26
C GLY A 97 3.56 -12.35 1.55
N ARG A 98 3.57 -13.60 2.04
CA ARG A 98 4.56 -14.62 1.59
C ARG A 98 4.04 -15.62 0.57
N GLY A 99 2.73 -15.88 0.54
CA GLY A 99 2.13 -16.88 -0.36
C GLY A 99 2.12 -16.51 -1.83
N ALA A 100 2.48 -15.26 -2.17
CA ALA A 100 2.55 -14.75 -3.54
C ALA A 100 3.93 -14.93 -4.21
N LEU A 101 4.97 -15.26 -3.45
CA LEU A 101 6.33 -15.45 -3.98
C LEU A 101 6.52 -16.87 -4.52
N ARG A 102 7.16 -17.00 -5.69
CA ARG A 102 7.53 -18.31 -6.25
C ARG A 102 8.71 -18.95 -5.52
N ASP A 103 9.71 -18.15 -5.16
CA ASP A 103 10.95 -18.57 -4.50
C ASP A 103 11.65 -17.38 -3.82
N ASP A 104 12.72 -17.64 -3.06
CA ASP A 104 13.48 -16.63 -2.31
C ASP A 104 14.16 -15.56 -3.17
N ALA A 105 14.26 -15.77 -4.49
CA ALA A 105 14.82 -14.82 -5.45
C ALA A 105 13.75 -14.14 -6.34
N ASP A 106 12.46 -14.29 -6.01
CA ASP A 106 11.34 -13.68 -6.72
C ASP A 106 11.16 -12.19 -6.37
N TYR A 107 12.17 -11.38 -6.72
CA TYR A 107 12.15 -9.93 -6.52
C TYR A 107 11.07 -9.22 -7.36
N ALA A 108 10.59 -9.86 -8.43
CA ALA A 108 9.50 -9.35 -9.24
C ALA A 108 8.15 -9.49 -8.53
N GLY A 109 7.88 -10.67 -7.95
CA GLY A 109 6.74 -10.89 -7.05
C GLY A 109 6.79 -9.98 -5.81
N ALA A 110 7.96 -9.84 -5.19
CA ALA A 110 8.13 -8.93 -4.05
C ALA A 110 7.83 -7.46 -4.42
N LEU A 111 8.29 -6.98 -5.59
CA LEU A 111 8.00 -5.62 -6.04
C LEU A 111 6.50 -5.38 -6.28
N ASP A 112 5.77 -6.37 -6.82
CA ASP A 112 4.32 -6.31 -7.00
C ASP A 112 3.57 -6.28 -5.66
N VAL A 113 3.98 -7.12 -4.69
CA VAL A 113 3.44 -7.10 -3.32
C VAL A 113 3.66 -5.76 -2.64
N VAL A 114 4.89 -5.22 -2.65
CA VAL A 114 5.20 -3.93 -2.02
C VAL A 114 4.39 -2.79 -2.63
N ARG A 115 4.18 -2.79 -3.95
CA ARG A 115 3.32 -1.81 -4.63
C ARG A 115 1.86 -1.90 -4.22
N LYS A 116 1.33 -3.12 -4.06
CA LYS A 116 -0.03 -3.34 -3.55
C LYS A 116 -0.18 -2.86 -2.11
N GLN A 117 0.78 -3.18 -1.24
CA GLN A 117 0.83 -2.68 0.14
C GLN A 117 0.87 -1.15 0.19
N ARG A 118 1.64 -0.52 -0.72
CA ARG A 118 1.72 0.93 -0.83
C ARG A 118 0.38 1.56 -1.22
N LEU A 119 -0.24 1.06 -2.29
CA LEU A 119 -1.54 1.56 -2.76
C LEU A 119 -2.63 1.41 -1.68
N LEU A 120 -2.63 0.28 -0.96
CA LEU A 120 -3.52 0.04 0.17
C LEU A 120 -3.28 1.05 1.31
N ALA A 121 -2.03 1.30 1.71
CA ALA A 121 -1.70 2.28 2.74
C ALA A 121 -2.04 3.72 2.31
N GLU A 122 -1.84 4.09 1.04
CA GLU A 122 -2.25 5.37 0.47
C GLU A 122 -3.79 5.51 0.46
N GLN A 123 -4.54 4.46 0.10
CA GLN A 123 -6.01 4.42 0.16
C GLN A 123 -6.52 4.58 1.61
N ILE A 124 -5.98 3.80 2.55
CA ILE A 124 -6.37 3.84 3.97
C ILE A 124 -6.13 5.23 4.56
N LYS A 125 -4.98 5.86 4.24
CA LYS A 125 -4.70 7.24 4.64
C LYS A 125 -5.73 8.22 4.09
N GLY A 126 -6.19 8.02 2.85
CA GLY A 126 -7.29 8.76 2.25
C GLY A 126 -8.63 8.55 2.97
N GLU A 127 -8.98 7.31 3.30
CA GLU A 127 -10.23 6.98 4.03
C GLU A 127 -10.25 7.58 5.45
N LEU A 128 -9.13 7.54 6.17
CA LEU A 128 -9.00 8.15 7.50
C LEU A 128 -9.09 9.67 7.47
N ALA A 129 -8.53 10.34 6.45
CA ALA A 129 -8.63 11.79 6.29
C ALA A 129 -10.08 12.29 6.08
N LEU A 130 -11.00 11.41 5.66
CA LEU A 130 -12.43 11.71 5.57
C LEU A 130 -13.16 11.56 6.93
N LEU A 131 -12.57 10.86 7.89
CA LEU A 131 -13.10 10.74 9.24
C LEU A 131 -12.76 11.98 10.07
N LYS A 132 -13.75 12.56 10.74
CA LYS A 132 -13.53 13.66 11.70
C LYS A 132 -13.41 13.09 13.12
N PRO A 133 -12.19 12.97 13.69
CA PRO A 133 -12.03 12.43 15.04
C PRO A 133 -12.74 13.35 16.06
N PRO A 134 -13.54 12.80 16.98
CA PRO A 134 -14.02 13.57 18.12
C PRO A 134 -12.86 13.89 19.07
N PRO A 135 -12.94 14.96 19.89
CA PRO A 135 -11.85 15.35 20.79
C PRO A 135 -11.38 14.24 21.75
N THR A 136 -12.29 13.36 22.16
CA THR A 136 -12.01 12.20 23.03
C THR A 136 -11.21 11.07 22.37
N MET A 137 -11.02 11.12 21.05
CA MET A 137 -10.29 10.10 20.27
C MET A 137 -9.12 10.70 19.47
N ALA A 138 -8.68 11.92 19.83
CA ALA A 138 -7.57 12.61 19.16
C ALA A 138 -6.25 11.83 19.23
N ASP A 139 -6.00 11.12 20.34
CA ASP A 139 -4.78 10.30 20.49
C ASP A 139 -4.88 9.00 19.69
N SER A 140 -6.07 8.38 19.58
CA SER A 140 -6.31 7.23 18.71
C SER A 140 -6.12 7.58 17.23
N ALA A 141 -6.57 8.76 16.81
CA ALA A 141 -6.34 9.27 15.47
C ALA A 141 -4.84 9.44 15.20
N ARG A 142 -4.12 10.10 16.12
CA ARG A 142 -2.67 10.33 16.01
C ARG A 142 -1.87 9.01 15.97
N ALA A 143 -2.27 7.99 16.72
CA ALA A 143 -1.64 6.67 16.69
C ALA A 143 -1.76 6.02 15.30
N PHE A 144 -2.94 6.12 14.66
CA PHE A 144 -3.15 5.61 13.31
C PHE A 144 -2.37 6.40 12.25
N GLU A 145 -2.39 7.74 12.33
CA GLU A 145 -1.63 8.63 11.45
C GLU A 145 -0.11 8.35 11.52
N ASN A 146 0.45 8.29 12.73
CA ASN A 146 1.87 8.00 12.96
C ASN A 146 2.28 6.62 12.39
N PHE A 147 1.46 5.59 12.62
CA PHE A 147 1.72 4.26 12.07
C PHE A 147 1.72 4.28 10.54
N LEU A 148 0.73 4.92 9.90
CA LEU A 148 0.63 4.96 8.44
C LEU A 148 1.76 5.75 7.80
N ASP A 149 2.18 6.87 8.38
CA ASP A 149 3.29 7.65 7.85
C ASP A 149 4.61 6.87 7.92
N MET A 150 4.85 6.17 9.03
CA MET A 150 6.00 5.27 9.17
C MET A 150 5.93 4.06 8.22
N ASN A 151 4.75 3.45 8.07
CA ASN A 151 4.52 2.31 7.20
C ASN A 151 4.71 2.69 5.72
N LEU A 152 4.15 3.83 5.28
CA LEU A 152 4.37 4.37 3.94
C LEU A 152 5.85 4.65 3.66
N ALA A 153 6.60 5.19 4.62
CA ALA A 153 8.04 5.38 4.49
C ALA A 153 8.79 4.03 4.36
N ALA A 154 8.43 3.03 5.16
CA ALA A 154 9.04 1.70 5.13
C ALA A 154 8.75 0.95 3.81
N VAL A 155 7.49 0.97 3.36
CA VAL A 155 7.05 0.36 2.09
C VAL A 155 7.68 1.09 0.89
N ALA A 156 7.80 2.41 0.91
CA ALA A 156 8.52 3.15 -0.14
C ALA A 156 10.03 2.80 -0.15
N SER A 157 10.65 2.59 1.01
CA SER A 157 12.03 2.10 1.10
C SER A 157 12.17 0.68 0.54
N ALA A 158 11.22 -0.21 0.85
CA ALA A 158 11.18 -1.56 0.31
C ALA A 158 10.93 -1.57 -1.20
N GLU A 159 10.15 -0.63 -1.76
CA GLU A 159 9.90 -0.53 -3.20
C GLU A 159 11.20 -0.20 -3.95
N LEU A 160 12.01 0.70 -3.40
CA LEU A 160 13.33 1.04 -3.94
C LEU A 160 14.29 -0.16 -3.88
N GLN A 161 14.34 -0.89 -2.76
CA GLN A 161 15.16 -2.09 -2.62
C GLN A 161 14.71 -3.21 -3.57
N ALA A 162 13.41 -3.52 -3.64
CA ALA A 162 12.87 -4.53 -4.55
C ALA A 162 13.10 -4.16 -6.03
N THR A 163 12.95 -2.88 -6.39
CA THR A 163 13.29 -2.39 -7.74
C THR A 163 14.78 -2.60 -8.04
N PHE A 164 15.68 -2.32 -7.09
CA PHE A 164 17.11 -2.56 -7.24
C PHE A 164 17.41 -4.05 -7.44
N PHE A 165 16.96 -4.92 -6.53
CA PHE A 165 17.27 -6.37 -6.61
C PHE A 165 16.64 -7.04 -7.84
N LYS A 166 15.43 -6.63 -8.25
CA LYS A 166 14.82 -7.05 -9.52
C LYS A 166 15.69 -6.66 -10.71
N THR A 167 16.16 -5.42 -10.76
CA THR A 167 17.05 -4.94 -11.85
C THR A 167 18.42 -5.63 -11.82
N ALA A 168 18.91 -5.99 -10.63
CA ALA A 168 20.16 -6.73 -10.44
C ALA A 168 20.04 -8.18 -10.91
N ALA A 169 18.92 -8.84 -10.63
CA ALA A 169 18.60 -10.16 -11.14
C ALA A 169 18.47 -10.18 -12.67
N ASP A 170 17.78 -9.19 -13.25
CA ASP A 170 17.69 -9.00 -14.71
C ASP A 170 19.08 -8.79 -15.33
N PHE A 171 19.90 -7.90 -14.75
CA PHE A 171 21.27 -7.66 -15.21
C PHE A 171 22.09 -8.95 -15.16
N ARG A 172 22.01 -9.71 -14.07
CA ARG A 172 22.73 -10.99 -13.91
C ARG A 172 22.27 -12.03 -14.94
N ALA A 173 20.98 -12.08 -15.24
CA ALA A 173 20.43 -12.97 -16.28
C ALA A 173 20.95 -12.59 -17.67
N GLU A 174 21.04 -11.30 -17.99
CA GLU A 174 21.61 -10.82 -19.26
C GLU A 174 23.14 -11.02 -19.32
N MET A 175 23.84 -10.85 -18.21
CA MET A 175 25.29 -11.07 -18.10
C MET A 175 25.65 -12.54 -18.32
N LYS A 176 24.81 -13.48 -17.85
CA LYS A 176 24.94 -14.90 -18.16
C LYS A 176 24.87 -15.20 -19.66
N LYS A 177 24.02 -14.49 -20.43
CA LYS A 177 23.99 -14.65 -21.90
C LYS A 177 25.29 -14.15 -22.53
N PHE A 178 25.77 -12.98 -22.09
CA PHE A 178 27.02 -12.37 -22.55
C PHE A 178 28.23 -13.28 -22.31
N THR A 179 28.34 -13.93 -21.15
CA THR A 179 29.46 -14.83 -20.80
C THR A 179 29.33 -16.24 -21.40
N ALA A 180 28.11 -16.81 -21.45
CA ALA A 180 27.88 -18.14 -22.04
C ALA A 180 28.24 -18.22 -23.52
N ALA A 181 28.20 -17.10 -24.25
CA ALA A 181 28.68 -17.02 -25.63
C ALA A 181 30.19 -17.28 -25.77
N ILE A 182 30.97 -17.08 -24.70
CA ILE A 182 32.44 -17.23 -24.65
C ILE A 182 32.84 -18.54 -23.97
N GLN A 183 32.05 -18.96 -22.97
CA GLN A 183 32.22 -20.20 -22.22
C GLN A 183 30.90 -20.98 -22.22
N PRO A 184 30.59 -21.71 -23.31
CA PRO A 184 29.42 -22.58 -23.35
C PRO A 184 29.58 -23.69 -22.29
N GLU A 185 28.68 -23.74 -21.32
CA GLU A 185 28.66 -24.79 -20.30
C GLU A 185 28.60 -26.17 -20.97
N SER A 186 29.50 -27.07 -20.56
CA SER A 186 29.45 -28.46 -20.99
C SER A 186 28.26 -29.14 -20.31
N GLN A 187 27.14 -29.26 -21.02
CA GLN A 187 25.93 -29.92 -20.50
C GLN A 187 26.29 -31.33 -19.99
N PRO A 188 25.94 -31.68 -18.73
CA PRO A 188 26.12 -33.03 -18.22
C PRO A 188 25.02 -33.94 -18.77
N THR A 189 25.13 -34.33 -20.04
CA THR A 189 24.37 -35.46 -20.59
C THR A 189 25.06 -36.76 -20.21
N GLY A 190 24.30 -37.67 -19.61
CA GLY A 190 24.84 -38.88 -19.00
C GLY A 190 25.52 -39.83 -20.00
N ALA A 191 26.60 -40.48 -19.54
CA ALA A 191 27.21 -41.65 -20.16
C ALA A 191 27.58 -41.53 -21.66
N GLY A 192 28.30 -40.46 -22.03
CA GLY A 192 29.01 -40.37 -23.29
C GLY A 192 30.13 -39.34 -23.22
N GLN A 193 31.27 -39.58 -23.89
CA GLN A 193 32.31 -38.56 -24.02
C GLN A 193 31.80 -37.43 -24.92
N VAL A 194 31.17 -36.42 -24.32
CA VAL A 194 30.82 -35.19 -25.01
C VAL A 194 32.12 -34.46 -25.35
N ARG A 195 32.52 -34.53 -26.63
CA ARG A 195 33.61 -33.70 -27.16
C ARG A 195 33.28 -32.25 -26.81
N PRO A 196 34.18 -31.48 -26.16
CA PRO A 196 33.87 -30.12 -25.77
C PRO A 196 33.44 -29.32 -27.02
N PRO A 197 32.40 -28.48 -26.91
CA PRO A 197 31.90 -27.73 -28.05
C PRO A 197 33.03 -26.93 -28.69
N PRO A 198 33.09 -26.85 -30.03
CA PRO A 198 34.14 -26.09 -30.70
C PRO A 198 34.10 -24.63 -30.25
N ALA A 199 35.28 -24.02 -30.09
CA ALA A 199 35.38 -22.63 -29.68
C ALA A 199 34.50 -21.73 -30.60
N PRO A 200 33.73 -20.80 -30.01
CA PRO A 200 32.78 -19.98 -30.75
C PRO A 200 33.51 -19.10 -31.76
N THR A 201 32.83 -18.79 -32.87
CA THR A 201 33.35 -17.82 -33.85
C THR A 201 33.11 -16.40 -33.38
N ALA A 202 33.94 -15.46 -33.84
CA ALA A 202 33.78 -14.05 -33.53
C ALA A 202 32.41 -13.51 -33.97
N GLY A 203 31.87 -13.99 -35.10
CA GLY A 203 30.54 -13.64 -35.59
C GLY A 203 29.42 -14.12 -34.66
N ALA A 204 29.53 -15.32 -34.09
CA ALA A 204 28.55 -15.86 -33.15
C ALA A 204 28.55 -15.07 -31.82
N VAL A 205 29.73 -14.77 -31.28
CA VAL A 205 29.86 -13.95 -30.06
C VAL A 205 29.39 -12.52 -30.31
N ARG A 206 29.77 -11.92 -31.44
CA ARG A 206 29.31 -10.58 -31.85
C ARG A 206 27.78 -10.50 -31.90
N ALA A 207 27.10 -11.48 -32.50
CA ALA A 207 25.63 -11.46 -32.60
C ALA A 207 24.95 -11.41 -31.21
N VAL A 208 25.44 -12.21 -30.24
CA VAL A 208 24.93 -12.18 -28.85
C VAL A 208 25.28 -10.85 -28.16
N TRP A 209 26.50 -10.36 -28.35
CA TRP A 209 26.96 -9.13 -27.70
C TRP A 209 26.30 -7.86 -28.26
N GLU A 210 25.98 -7.80 -29.56
CA GLU A 210 25.25 -6.67 -30.16
C GLU A 210 23.84 -6.53 -29.58
N GLU A 211 23.20 -7.62 -29.13
CA GLU A 211 21.94 -7.57 -28.39
C GLU A 211 22.12 -7.33 -26.88
N ALA A 212 23.04 -8.06 -26.24
CA ALA A 212 23.16 -8.08 -24.78
C ALA A 212 23.79 -6.80 -24.21
N ILE A 213 24.79 -6.21 -24.89
CA ILE A 213 25.53 -5.06 -24.35
C ILE A 213 24.67 -3.81 -24.17
N PRO A 214 23.81 -3.39 -25.12
CA PRO A 214 22.90 -2.27 -24.92
C PRO A 214 21.94 -2.49 -23.73
N ARG A 215 21.44 -3.72 -23.56
CA ARG A 215 20.59 -4.11 -22.42
C ARG A 215 21.35 -4.03 -21.10
N LEU A 216 22.57 -4.58 -21.05
CA LEU A 216 23.46 -4.51 -19.88
C LEU A 216 23.81 -3.07 -19.49
N GLN A 217 24.11 -2.20 -20.46
CA GLN A 217 24.35 -0.77 -20.18
C GLN A 217 23.11 -0.10 -19.61
N SER A 218 21.93 -0.36 -20.20
CA SER A 218 20.66 0.19 -19.71
C SER A 218 20.35 -0.25 -18.28
N LEU A 219 20.44 -1.55 -18.00
CA LEU A 219 20.18 -2.14 -16.67
C LEU A 219 21.21 -1.69 -15.63
N GLY A 220 22.51 -1.67 -15.99
CA GLY A 220 23.58 -1.22 -15.13
C GLY A 220 23.47 0.26 -14.77
N ASN A 221 23.08 1.11 -15.72
CA ASN A 221 22.79 2.51 -15.43
C ASN A 221 21.50 2.67 -14.59
N ALA A 222 20.46 1.88 -14.85
CA ALA A 222 19.21 1.88 -14.09
C ALA A 222 19.44 1.51 -12.60
N LEU A 223 20.30 0.52 -12.32
CA LEU A 223 20.68 0.09 -10.97
C LEU A 223 21.16 1.23 -10.08
N PHE A 224 21.89 2.20 -10.66
CA PHE A 224 22.52 3.29 -9.89
C PHE A 224 21.80 4.64 -10.03
N THR A 225 20.52 4.65 -10.45
CA THR A 225 19.72 5.88 -10.61
C THR A 225 19.31 6.54 -9.28
N LYS A 226 19.23 5.77 -8.19
CA LYS A 226 18.82 6.27 -6.87
C LYS A 226 19.63 5.57 -5.79
N ALA A 227 20.16 6.34 -4.83
CA ALA A 227 20.75 5.76 -3.63
C ALA A 227 19.71 4.94 -2.87
N VAL A 228 20.10 3.74 -2.44
CA VAL A 228 19.26 2.80 -1.69
C VAL A 228 19.98 2.44 -0.40
N SER A 229 19.27 2.57 0.73
CA SER A 229 19.76 2.25 2.08
C SER A 229 19.60 0.77 2.43
N GLY A 230 20.30 0.31 3.47
CA GLY A 230 20.06 -1.01 4.08
C GLY A 230 20.75 -2.21 3.43
N PHE A 231 21.87 -2.01 2.70
CA PHE A 231 22.64 -3.14 2.13
C PHE A 231 23.45 -3.90 3.18
N SER A 232 23.36 -5.23 3.14
CA SER A 232 24.11 -6.20 3.98
C SER A 232 25.48 -6.61 3.39
N GLU A 233 26.10 -5.70 2.64
CA GLU A 233 27.35 -5.82 1.86
C GLU A 233 27.31 -6.74 0.62
N PRO A 234 27.92 -6.34 -0.52
CA PRO A 234 28.65 -5.09 -0.74
C PRO A 234 27.75 -3.87 -0.72
N SER A 235 28.31 -2.71 -0.37
CA SER A 235 27.54 -1.49 -0.26
C SER A 235 27.09 -0.99 -1.64
N TYR A 236 25.98 -0.24 -1.70
CA TYR A 236 25.53 0.41 -2.93
C TYR A 236 26.63 1.27 -3.58
N ALA A 237 27.47 1.93 -2.77
CA ALA A 237 28.59 2.74 -3.23
C ALA A 237 29.71 1.92 -3.88
N GLU A 238 30.05 0.74 -3.32
CA GLU A 238 31.02 -0.18 -3.92
C GLU A 238 30.52 -0.73 -5.26
N LEU A 239 29.25 -1.14 -5.32
CA LEU A 239 28.61 -1.61 -6.55
C LEU A 239 28.61 -0.52 -7.63
N ALA A 240 28.27 0.72 -7.28
CA ALA A 240 28.31 1.86 -8.19
C ALA A 240 29.74 2.16 -8.69
N ALA A 241 30.74 2.15 -7.79
CA ALA A 241 32.14 2.39 -8.15
C ALA A 241 32.74 1.26 -9.02
N ALA A 242 32.31 0.02 -8.82
CA ALA A 242 32.66 -1.11 -9.67
C ALA A 242 31.99 -0.99 -11.06
N TRP A 243 30.72 -0.60 -11.13
CA TRP A 243 30.03 -0.34 -12.41
C TRP A 243 30.67 0.79 -13.21
N GLN A 244 31.09 1.88 -12.57
CA GLN A 244 31.79 2.98 -13.23
C GLN A 244 33.08 2.55 -13.96
N LYS A 245 33.73 1.46 -13.51
CA LYS A 245 34.89 0.85 -14.18
C LYS A 245 34.48 -0.17 -15.25
N ALA A 246 33.52 -1.04 -14.94
CA ALA A 246 33.08 -2.12 -15.82
C ALA A 246 32.25 -1.64 -17.03
N GLY A 247 31.33 -0.70 -16.84
CA GLY A 247 30.37 -0.23 -17.86
C GLY A 247 31.00 0.31 -19.14
N PRO A 248 32.07 1.14 -19.07
CA PRO A 248 32.83 1.58 -20.25
C PRO A 248 33.59 0.45 -20.98
N GLY A 249 33.83 -0.68 -20.31
CA GLY A 249 34.48 -1.86 -20.90
C GLY A 249 33.59 -2.59 -21.91
N LEU A 250 32.28 -2.65 -21.68
CA LEU A 250 31.33 -3.33 -22.56
C LEU A 250 31.36 -2.85 -24.02
N PRO A 251 31.18 -1.55 -24.34
CA PRO A 251 31.20 -1.08 -25.73
C PRO A 251 32.60 -1.22 -26.37
N PHE A 252 33.67 -1.09 -25.57
CA PHE A 252 35.03 -1.34 -26.05
C PHE A 252 35.22 -2.81 -26.49
N LEU A 253 34.76 -3.77 -25.69
CA LEU A 253 34.79 -5.19 -26.06
C LEU A 253 33.95 -5.45 -27.32
N LEU A 254 32.82 -4.77 -27.49
CA LEU A 254 32.00 -4.86 -28.69
C LEU A 254 32.75 -4.36 -29.95
N ASP A 255 33.46 -3.25 -29.84
CA ASP A 255 34.25 -2.72 -30.96
C ASP A 255 35.50 -3.55 -31.25
N VAL A 256 36.06 -4.24 -30.25
CA VAL A 256 37.12 -5.25 -30.46
C VAL A 256 36.59 -6.46 -31.22
N ILE A 257 35.47 -7.09 -30.81
CA ILE A 257 34.93 -8.28 -31.50
C ILE A 257 34.48 -7.96 -32.94
N ARG A 258 34.05 -6.72 -33.20
CA ARG A 258 33.71 -6.23 -34.55
C ARG A 258 34.89 -6.16 -35.52
N LYS A 259 36.12 -6.01 -35.03
CA LYS A 259 37.34 -6.01 -35.86
C LYS A 259 37.77 -7.42 -36.26
N ILE A 260 37.44 -8.43 -35.48
CA ILE A 260 37.87 -9.81 -35.70
C ILE A 260 37.06 -10.39 -36.88
N ASN A 261 37.71 -11.16 -37.75
CA ASN A 261 37.02 -11.87 -38.85
C ASN A 261 35.87 -12.73 -38.27
N PRO A 262 34.61 -12.57 -38.72
CA PRO A 262 33.47 -13.27 -38.14
C PRO A 262 33.55 -14.80 -38.19
N GLU A 263 34.34 -15.37 -39.10
CA GLU A 263 34.57 -16.82 -39.21
C GLU A 263 35.70 -17.32 -38.30
N ALA A 264 36.56 -16.43 -37.80
CA ALA A 264 37.66 -16.80 -36.93
C ALA A 264 37.14 -17.32 -35.58
N ARG A 265 37.76 -18.39 -35.07
CA ARG A 265 37.44 -18.98 -33.76
C ARG A 265 38.20 -18.26 -32.66
N LEU A 266 37.54 -18.04 -31.52
CA LEU A 266 38.10 -17.28 -30.40
C LEU A 266 39.06 -18.10 -29.50
N ASN A 267 39.64 -19.18 -30.01
CA ASN A 267 40.71 -19.94 -29.36
C ASN A 267 42.12 -19.50 -29.81
N THR A 268 42.22 -18.53 -30.71
CA THR A 268 43.49 -17.96 -31.18
C THR A 268 43.51 -16.45 -30.98
N ILE A 269 44.66 -15.89 -30.61
CA ILE A 269 44.84 -14.44 -30.52
C ILE A 269 44.67 -13.84 -31.93
N PRO A 270 43.78 -12.86 -32.14
CA PRO A 270 43.59 -12.25 -33.45
C PRO A 270 44.83 -11.47 -33.90
N GLU A 271 45.35 -11.79 -35.10
CA GLU A 271 46.55 -11.16 -35.67
C GLU A 271 46.40 -9.64 -35.90
N ASN A 272 45.16 -9.15 -35.97
CA ASN A 272 44.81 -7.77 -36.27
C ASN A 272 44.54 -6.90 -35.03
N LEU A 273 44.79 -7.39 -33.81
CA LEU A 273 44.70 -6.61 -32.58
C LEU A 273 46.10 -6.24 -32.06
N SER A 274 46.27 -4.98 -31.68
CA SER A 274 47.48 -4.52 -31.03
C SER A 274 47.59 -5.09 -29.60
N LYS A 275 48.82 -5.21 -29.08
CA LYS A 275 49.04 -5.61 -27.68
C LYS A 275 48.27 -4.72 -26.69
N ALA A 276 48.22 -3.40 -26.95
CA ALA A 276 47.49 -2.46 -26.12
C ALA A 276 45.96 -2.71 -26.10
N GLU A 277 45.38 -3.16 -27.21
CA GLU A 277 43.96 -3.56 -27.26
C GLU A 277 43.70 -4.88 -26.52
N LEU A 278 44.63 -5.84 -26.60
CA LEU A 278 44.56 -7.09 -25.84
C LEU A 278 44.67 -6.84 -24.34
N ASP A 279 45.65 -6.05 -23.91
CA ASP A 279 45.85 -5.66 -22.50
C ASP A 279 44.61 -4.92 -21.96
N ARG A 280 44.05 -3.98 -22.74
CA ARG A 280 42.82 -3.25 -22.38
C ARG A 280 41.58 -4.14 -22.37
N SER A 281 41.50 -5.15 -23.23
CA SER A 281 40.40 -6.14 -23.23
C SER A 281 40.45 -7.01 -21.99
N GLY A 282 41.65 -7.48 -21.60
CA GLY A 282 41.86 -8.21 -20.35
C GLY A 282 41.46 -7.38 -19.12
N ALA A 283 41.81 -6.11 -19.08
CA ALA A 283 41.39 -5.19 -18.01
C ALA A 283 39.86 -5.03 -17.96
N ALA A 284 39.21 -4.81 -19.12
CA ALA A 284 37.75 -4.68 -19.21
C ALA A 284 37.02 -5.93 -18.71
N PHE A 285 37.46 -7.14 -19.12
CA PHE A 285 36.92 -8.39 -18.59
C PHE A 285 37.15 -8.53 -17.08
N GLY A 286 38.32 -8.15 -16.57
CA GLY A 286 38.64 -8.19 -15.15
C GLY A 286 37.73 -7.29 -14.29
N ASP A 287 37.39 -6.09 -14.77
CA ASP A 287 36.50 -5.18 -14.06
C ASP A 287 35.01 -5.59 -14.18
N ILE A 288 34.58 -6.14 -15.32
CA ILE A 288 33.25 -6.77 -15.48
C ILE A 288 33.10 -7.97 -14.54
N GLY A 289 34.14 -8.80 -14.40
CA GLY A 289 34.17 -9.94 -13.47
C GLY A 289 33.97 -9.50 -12.01
N LYS A 290 34.79 -8.55 -11.54
CA LYS A 290 34.65 -7.98 -10.18
C LYS A 290 33.25 -7.41 -9.93
N PHE A 291 32.67 -6.70 -10.90
CA PHE A 291 31.31 -6.19 -10.77
C PHE A 291 30.29 -7.34 -10.65
N SER A 292 30.41 -8.38 -11.47
CA SER A 292 29.55 -9.56 -11.44
C SER A 292 29.62 -10.30 -10.09
N ASP A 293 30.82 -10.43 -9.50
CA ASP A 293 31.02 -11.11 -8.22
C ASP A 293 30.39 -10.32 -7.05
N LEU A 294 30.57 -8.99 -7.05
CA LEU A 294 29.91 -8.10 -6.08
C LEU A 294 28.38 -8.16 -6.21
N LEU A 295 27.86 -8.11 -7.44
CA LEU A 295 26.42 -8.21 -7.70
C LEU A 295 25.84 -9.56 -7.26
N ASN A 296 26.57 -10.65 -7.50
CA ASN A 296 26.19 -12.00 -7.06
C ASN A 296 26.17 -12.10 -5.52
N THR A 297 27.13 -11.46 -4.84
CA THR A 297 27.18 -11.40 -3.37
C THR A 297 26.00 -10.61 -2.78
N ALA A 298 25.60 -9.51 -3.42
CA ALA A 298 24.42 -8.74 -3.00
C ALA A 298 23.13 -9.57 -3.16
N LEU A 299 22.98 -10.27 -4.30
CA LEU A 299 21.82 -11.12 -4.58
C LEU A 299 21.74 -12.35 -3.66
N SER A 300 22.86 -12.93 -3.23
CA SER A 300 22.84 -14.11 -2.35
C SER A 300 22.50 -13.80 -0.88
N LYS A 301 22.53 -12.53 -0.47
CA LYS A 301 22.28 -12.11 0.92
C LYS A 301 20.92 -11.43 1.15
N ALA A 302 20.21 -11.06 0.09
CA ALA A 302 18.91 -10.40 0.19
C ALA A 302 17.84 -11.30 -0.45
N SER A 303 17.00 -11.93 0.36
CA SER A 303 15.85 -12.68 -0.17
C SER A 303 14.66 -11.76 -0.45
N ALA A 304 13.80 -12.17 -1.38
CA ALA A 304 12.48 -11.58 -1.60
C ALA A 304 11.65 -11.56 -0.30
N ILE A 305 11.78 -12.60 0.54
CA ILE A 305 11.11 -12.68 1.85
C ILE A 305 11.61 -11.61 2.83
N ASP A 306 12.91 -11.34 2.87
CA ASP A 306 13.49 -10.34 3.77
C ASP A 306 13.04 -8.92 3.40
N LEU A 307 12.95 -8.62 2.09
CA LEU A 307 12.39 -7.37 1.59
C LEU A 307 10.94 -7.15 2.06
N LEU A 308 10.09 -8.18 1.92
CA LEU A 308 8.70 -8.12 2.38
C LEU A 308 8.55 -8.10 3.92
N SER A 309 9.59 -8.47 4.66
CA SER A 309 9.62 -8.36 6.12
C SER A 309 10.02 -6.97 6.64
N LEU A 310 10.36 -6.03 5.75
CA LEU A 310 10.83 -4.68 6.06
C LEU A 310 12.06 -4.64 6.99
N ARG A 311 12.82 -5.74 7.13
CA ARG A 311 13.95 -5.87 8.07
C ARG A 311 15.10 -4.89 7.77
N ALA A 312 15.24 -4.45 6.52
CA ALA A 312 16.25 -3.47 6.11
C ALA A 312 15.82 -2.01 6.32
N PHE A 313 14.61 -1.75 6.87
CA PHE A 313 14.17 -0.40 7.21
C PHE A 313 14.84 0.09 8.50
N SER A 314 15.45 1.27 8.47
CA SER A 314 16.26 1.79 9.57
C SER A 314 15.48 2.02 10.88
N GLN A 315 14.17 2.22 10.79
CA GLN A 315 13.26 2.42 11.93
C GLN A 315 12.33 1.21 12.14
N GLN A 316 12.77 -0.01 11.78
CA GLN A 316 11.96 -1.24 11.94
C GLN A 316 11.43 -1.43 13.37
N ALA A 317 12.23 -1.12 14.40
CA ALA A 317 11.82 -1.23 15.80
C ALA A 317 10.66 -0.26 16.13
N GLU A 318 10.78 0.99 15.72
CA GLU A 318 9.77 2.04 15.91
C GLU A 318 8.48 1.73 15.13
N LEU A 319 8.59 1.26 13.88
CA LEU A 319 7.45 0.77 13.10
C LEU A 319 6.74 -0.42 13.79
N SER A 320 7.50 -1.32 14.40
CA SER A 320 6.94 -2.48 15.13
C SER A 320 6.22 -2.03 16.41
N GLU A 321 6.76 -1.04 17.11
CA GLU A 321 6.12 -0.43 18.28
C GLU A 321 4.83 0.29 17.89
N LEU A 322 4.85 1.13 16.86
CA LEU A 322 3.67 1.83 16.34
C LEU A 322 2.57 0.84 15.88
N ASN A 323 2.94 -0.28 15.25
CA ASN A 323 2.00 -1.33 14.88
C ASN A 323 1.33 -1.96 16.12
N PHE A 324 2.11 -2.20 17.18
CA PHE A 324 1.60 -2.74 18.44
C PHE A 324 0.70 -1.73 19.19
N GLN A 325 1.09 -0.46 19.25
CA GLN A 325 0.28 0.63 19.81
C GLN A 325 -1.04 0.80 19.04
N LEU A 326 -1.03 0.70 17.70
CA LEU A 326 -2.23 0.73 16.88
C LEU A 326 -3.15 -0.46 17.16
N MET A 327 -2.60 -1.69 17.23
CA MET A 327 -3.36 -2.89 17.58
C MET A 327 -4.04 -2.75 18.96
N GLN A 328 -3.31 -2.30 19.98
CA GLN A 328 -3.88 -2.03 21.31
C GLN A 328 -4.98 -0.97 21.28
N THR A 329 -4.79 0.10 20.49
CA THR A 329 -5.78 1.17 20.32
C THR A 329 -7.08 0.63 19.69
N VAL A 330 -6.97 -0.20 18.64
CA VAL A 330 -8.12 -0.77 17.94
C VAL A 330 -8.86 -1.80 18.81
N GLU A 331 -8.14 -2.63 19.58
CA GLU A 331 -8.77 -3.56 20.53
C GLU A 331 -9.48 -2.81 21.68
N GLY A 332 -8.93 -1.71 22.17
CA GLY A 332 -9.62 -0.81 23.12
C GLY A 332 -10.92 -0.26 22.53
N LEU A 333 -10.88 0.29 21.31
CA LEU A 333 -12.06 0.76 20.59
C LEU A 333 -13.08 -0.36 20.34
N ARG A 334 -12.64 -1.60 20.11
CA ARG A 334 -13.49 -2.78 19.92
C ARG A 334 -14.20 -3.16 21.22
N GLY A 335 -13.52 -3.11 22.36
CA GLY A 335 -14.11 -3.32 23.69
C GLY A 335 -15.18 -2.29 24.05
N ASP A 336 -14.93 -1.02 23.76
CA ASP A 336 -15.82 0.09 24.13
C ASP A 336 -17.00 0.30 23.14
N TYR A 337 -16.79 0.10 21.83
CA TYR A 337 -17.74 0.51 20.77
C TYR A 337 -18.11 -0.59 19.76
N GLY A 338 -17.58 -1.79 19.91
CA GLY A 338 -17.87 -2.95 19.06
C GLY A 338 -19.35 -3.39 19.09
N PRO A 339 -19.78 -4.25 18.14
CA PRO A 339 -21.05 -4.94 18.26
C PRO A 339 -21.03 -5.88 19.47
N ARG A 340 -22.10 -5.80 20.29
CA ARG A 340 -22.41 -6.80 21.33
C ARG A 340 -23.24 -7.93 20.73
#